data_AF-A0A2D6D3B1-F1
#
_entry.id   AF-A0A2D6D3B1-F1
#
_cell.length_a   1.000
_cell.length_b   1.000
_cell.length_c   1.000
_cell.angle_alpha   90.00
_cell.angle_beta   90.00
_cell.angle_gamma   90.00
#
_symmetry.space_group_name_H-M   'P 1'
#
loop_
_entity.id
_entity.type
_entity.pdbx_description
1 polymer ?
#
loop_
_entity_poly.entity_id
_entity_poly.type
_entity_poly.pdbx_seq_one_letter_code
_entity_poly.pdbx_strand_id
1 'polypeptide(L)'
;EWAVDNPYAAQPLRCILRVVPDAGVASCAVVNPRIEVGFGELTVAVELAAHQYLVIDGGATARVYDVNWNSVADVELGDAIPEVFSGDNPVLFACDEAAGARVDATFEMLGSSEPVGG
;
A
#
# COMPACT_ATOMS: atom_id res chain seq x y z
N GLU A 1 8.17 -1.03 -10.59
CA GLU A 1 9.15 -1.28 -9.52
C GLU A 1 9.43 0.04 -8.83
N TRP A 2 9.40 0.05 -7.51
CA TRP A 2 9.80 1.17 -6.67
C TRP A 2 11.01 0.76 -5.84
N ALA A 3 11.96 1.67 -5.65
CA ALA A 3 13.08 1.49 -4.74
C ALA A 3 12.74 2.16 -3.41
N VAL A 4 12.70 1.36 -2.34
CA VAL A 4 12.30 1.81 -1.01
C VAL A 4 13.49 1.63 -0.05
N ASP A 5 14.09 2.73 0.38
CA ASP A 5 15.13 2.72 1.41
C ASP A 5 14.47 2.78 2.81
N ASN A 6 14.83 1.82 3.67
CA ASN A 6 14.46 1.81 5.08
C ASN A 6 15.71 2.07 5.92
N PRO A 7 15.92 3.30 6.42
CA PRO A 7 17.10 3.63 7.22
C PRO A 7 17.03 3.07 8.66
N TYR A 8 15.97 2.34 9.00
CA TYR A 8 15.71 1.81 10.33
C TYR A 8 15.80 0.28 10.38
N ALA A 9 15.41 -0.30 11.52
CA ALA A 9 15.29 -1.74 11.66
C ALA A 9 14.22 -2.32 10.73
N ALA A 10 14.28 -3.63 10.51
CA ALA A 10 13.25 -4.35 9.76
C ALA A 10 11.87 -4.11 10.41
N GLN A 11 10.88 -3.83 9.59
CA GLN A 11 9.54 -3.48 10.02
C GLN A 11 8.49 -3.96 9.01
N PRO A 12 7.24 -4.23 9.43
CA PRO A 12 6.16 -4.57 8.50
C PRO A 12 5.98 -3.47 7.45
N LEU A 13 5.66 -3.87 6.21
CA LEU A 13 5.31 -2.94 5.15
C LEU A 13 4.18 -2.01 5.59
N ARG A 14 4.40 -0.71 5.36
CA ARG A 14 3.39 0.32 5.51
C ARG A 14 3.35 1.18 4.26
N CYS A 15 2.16 1.32 3.69
CA CYS A 15 2.00 2.13 2.50
C CYS A 15 0.57 2.60 2.29
N ILE A 16 0.45 3.63 1.47
CA ILE A 16 -0.80 4.18 0.97
C ILE A 16 -0.76 4.06 -0.55
N LEU A 17 -1.68 3.29 -1.12
CA LEU A 17 -1.91 3.25 -2.56
C LEU A 17 -3.05 4.19 -2.90
N ARG A 18 -2.93 4.92 -4.01
CA ARG A 18 -3.99 5.76 -4.56
C ARG A 18 -4.28 5.34 -6.00
N VAL A 19 -5.55 5.09 -6.30
CA VAL A 19 -6.00 4.87 -7.68
C VAL A 19 -6.18 6.20 -8.37
N VAL A 20 -5.45 6.42 -9.46
CA VAL A 20 -5.53 7.64 -10.25
C VAL A 20 -6.00 7.28 -11.66
N PRO A 21 -7.14 7.82 -12.12
CA PRO A 21 -7.61 7.58 -13.48
C PRO A 21 -6.65 8.20 -14.51
N ASP A 22 -6.51 7.52 -15.64
CA ASP A 22 -5.83 8.07 -16.81
C ASP A 22 -6.64 9.22 -17.42
N ALA A 23 -5.93 10.10 -18.13
CA ALA A 23 -6.55 11.29 -18.71
C ALA A 23 -7.66 10.90 -19.70
N GLY A 24 -8.87 11.40 -19.47
CA GLY A 24 -10.03 11.14 -20.33
C GLY A 24 -10.78 9.83 -20.05
N VAL A 25 -10.40 9.08 -19.01
CA VAL A 25 -11.11 7.89 -18.57
C VAL A 25 -12.23 8.28 -17.59
N ALA A 26 -13.47 7.86 -17.89
CA ALA A 26 -14.65 8.20 -17.08
C ALA A 26 -14.77 7.37 -15.79
N SER A 27 -14.23 6.16 -15.78
CA SER A 27 -14.22 5.24 -14.64
C SER A 27 -13.01 4.33 -14.73
N CYS A 28 -12.35 4.08 -13.61
CA CYS A 28 -11.25 3.13 -13.52
C CYS A 28 -11.36 2.31 -12.23
N ALA A 29 -10.74 1.15 -12.24
CA ALA A 29 -10.67 0.25 -11.10
C ALA A 29 -9.31 -0.45 -11.04
N VAL A 30 -8.88 -0.76 -9.82
CA VAL A 30 -7.74 -1.64 -9.54
C VAL A 30 -8.25 -2.80 -8.70
N VAL A 31 -8.10 -4.02 -9.19
CA VAL A 31 -8.62 -5.24 -8.55
C VAL A 31 -7.48 -6.07 -8.01
N ASN A 32 -7.61 -6.50 -6.75
CA ASN A 32 -6.66 -7.34 -6.03
C ASN A 32 -5.22 -6.79 -6.10
N PRO A 33 -4.96 -5.56 -5.62
CA PRO A 33 -3.62 -5.01 -5.61
C PRO A 33 -2.67 -5.92 -4.81
N ARG A 34 -1.50 -6.14 -5.40
CA ARG A 34 -0.46 -7.01 -4.89
C ARG A 34 0.84 -6.24 -4.75
N ILE A 35 1.46 -6.39 -3.58
CA ILE A 35 2.75 -5.77 -3.26
C ILE A 35 3.73 -6.88 -2.90
N GLU A 36 4.87 -6.90 -3.57
CA GLU A 36 5.98 -7.80 -3.26
C GLU A 36 7.16 -7.00 -2.71
N VAL A 37 7.74 -7.47 -1.62
CA VAL A 37 8.96 -6.92 -1.00
C VAL A 37 9.93 -8.07 -0.77
N GLY A 38 11.04 -8.10 -1.51
CA GLY A 38 12.01 -9.19 -1.44
C GLY A 38 11.38 -10.54 -1.82
N PHE A 39 11.17 -11.42 -0.83
CA PHE A 39 10.54 -12.74 -1.01
C PHE A 39 9.11 -12.82 -0.44
N GLY A 40 8.61 -11.74 0.17
CA GLY A 40 7.26 -11.67 0.69
C GLY A 40 6.30 -11.04 -0.31
N GLU A 41 5.09 -11.57 -0.41
CA GLU A 41 4.01 -11.08 -1.25
C GLU A 41 2.79 -10.83 -0.37
N LEU A 42 2.07 -9.73 -0.62
CA LEU A 42 0.79 -9.41 -0.02
C LEU A 42 -0.22 -9.10 -1.12
N THR A 43 -1.26 -9.92 -1.23
CA THR A 43 -2.43 -9.63 -2.07
C THR A 43 -3.57 -9.14 -1.20
N VAL A 44 -4.13 -7.97 -1.52
CA VAL A 44 -5.29 -7.42 -0.81
C VAL A 44 -6.54 -7.66 -1.66
N ALA A 45 -7.45 -8.52 -1.18
CA ALA A 45 -8.65 -8.92 -1.92
C ALA A 45 -9.71 -7.80 -1.93
N VAL A 46 -9.52 -6.80 -2.78
CA VAL A 46 -10.35 -5.60 -2.87
C VAL A 46 -10.40 -5.02 -4.28
N GLU A 47 -11.51 -4.37 -4.62
CA GLU A 47 -11.64 -3.51 -5.79
C GLU A 47 -11.59 -2.04 -5.35
N LEU A 48 -10.64 -1.29 -5.90
CA LEU A 48 -10.45 0.14 -5.63
C LEU A 48 -10.91 0.95 -6.84
N ALA A 49 -11.89 1.82 -6.64
CA ALA A 49 -12.38 2.75 -7.65
C ALA A 49 -11.47 3.99 -7.78
N ALA A 50 -11.69 4.77 -8.84
CA ALA A 50 -11.02 6.05 -9.05
C ALA A 50 -11.00 6.93 -7.78
N HIS A 51 -9.82 7.48 -7.46
CA HIS A 51 -9.56 8.35 -6.32
C HIS A 51 -9.75 7.74 -4.93
N GLN A 52 -9.95 6.42 -4.83
CA GLN A 52 -9.88 5.72 -3.55
C GLN A 52 -8.42 5.47 -3.15
N TYR A 53 -8.25 5.28 -1.85
CA TYR A 53 -6.97 4.95 -1.22
C TYR A 53 -7.07 3.60 -0.53
N LEU A 54 -6.01 2.82 -0.61
CA LEU A 54 -5.79 1.65 0.22
C LEU A 54 -4.65 1.94 1.19
N VAL A 55 -4.90 1.80 2.48
CA VAL A 55 -3.93 2.03 3.55
C VAL A 55 -3.59 0.71 4.21
N ILE A 56 -2.30 0.40 4.24
CA ILE A 56 -1.70 -0.74 4.96
C ILE A 56 -0.83 -0.13 6.07
N ASP A 57 -1.22 -0.33 7.33
CA ASP A 57 -0.58 0.29 8.49
C ASP A 57 0.38 -0.64 9.24
N GLY A 58 0.68 -1.81 8.65
CA GLY A 58 1.51 -2.85 9.26
C GLY A 58 0.72 -3.80 10.17
N GLY A 59 -0.61 -3.64 10.27
CA GLY A 59 -1.52 -4.57 10.95
C GLY A 59 -2.24 -5.53 9.98
N ALA A 60 -2.94 -6.52 10.55
CA ALA A 60 -3.64 -7.57 9.79
C ALA A 60 -4.89 -7.10 8.98
N THR A 61 -5.13 -5.79 8.91
CA THR A 61 -6.29 -5.22 8.24
C THR A 61 -5.84 -4.01 7.43
N ALA A 62 -6.13 -4.01 6.14
CA ALA A 62 -6.01 -2.83 5.30
C ALA A 62 -7.33 -2.06 5.29
N ARG A 63 -7.27 -0.74 5.06
CA ARG A 63 -8.46 0.12 5.04
C ARG A 63 -8.59 0.85 3.72
N VAL A 64 -9.80 0.90 3.19
CA VAL A 64 -10.14 1.67 1.99
C VAL A 64 -10.74 2.99 2.38
N TYR A 65 -10.24 4.07 1.79
CA TYR A 65 -10.75 5.42 1.99
C TYR A 65 -11.21 6.05 0.67
N ASP A 66 -12.21 6.92 0.74
CA ASP A 66 -12.60 7.79 -0.37
C ASP A 66 -11.68 9.02 -0.51
N VAL A 67 -11.99 9.88 -1.49
CA VAL A 67 -11.23 11.13 -1.75
C VAL A 67 -11.21 12.10 -0.56
N ASN A 68 -12.17 11.99 0.35
CA ASN A 68 -12.34 12.82 1.54
C ASN A 68 -11.80 12.15 2.81
N TRP A 69 -11.06 11.04 2.69
CA TRP A 69 -10.55 10.25 3.81
C TRP A 69 -11.63 9.64 4.72
N ASN A 70 -12.84 9.42 4.19
CA ASN A 70 -13.84 8.61 4.90
C ASN A 70 -13.53 7.14 4.70
N SER A 71 -13.57 6.35 5.78
CA SER A 71 -13.44 4.88 5.67
C SER A 71 -14.65 4.33 4.92
N VAL A 72 -14.38 3.57 3.87
CA VAL A 72 -15.36 2.93 3.00
C VAL A 72 -15.46 1.43 3.34
N ALA A 73 -14.32 0.79 3.61
CA ALA A 73 -14.25 -0.62 3.92
C ALA A 73 -12.97 -0.95 4.71
N ASP A 74 -13.06 -1.98 5.54
CA ASP A 74 -11.91 -2.66 6.13
C ASP A 74 -11.75 -4.02 5.44
N VAL A 75 -10.51 -4.41 5.13
CA VAL A 75 -10.16 -5.64 4.40
C VAL A 75 -9.19 -6.44 5.25
N GLU A 76 -9.60 -7.62 5.69
CA GLU A 76 -8.72 -8.55 6.39
C GLU A 76 -7.64 -9.08 5.44
N LEU A 77 -6.38 -9.02 5.87
CA LEU A 77 -5.25 -9.54 5.12
C LEU A 77 -5.13 -11.04 5.41
N GLY A 78 -5.30 -11.87 4.38
CA GLY A 78 -5.17 -13.33 4.49
C GLY A 78 -3.72 -13.81 4.60
N ASP A 79 -2.79 -13.01 4.11
CA ASP A 79 -1.35 -13.29 4.09
C ASP A 79 -0.62 -12.46 5.16
N ALA A 80 0.57 -12.95 5.56
CA ALA A 80 1.45 -12.18 6.43
C ALA A 80 1.97 -10.94 5.69
N ILE A 81 1.99 -9.80 6.40
CA ILE A 81 2.54 -8.57 5.82
C ILE A 81 4.05 -8.76 5.62
N PRO A 82 4.58 -8.49 4.41
CA PRO A 82 6.00 -8.60 4.15
C PRO A 82 6.79 -7.58 4.96
N GLU A 83 7.97 -7.97 5.41
CA GLU A 83 8.89 -7.07 6.09
C GLU A 83 9.69 -6.25 5.08
N VAL A 84 9.91 -4.98 5.42
CA VAL A 84 10.87 -4.09 4.76
C VAL A 84 12.14 -4.11 5.60
N PHE A 85 13.21 -4.71 5.09
CA PHE A 85 14.49 -4.82 5.79
C PHE A 85 15.24 -3.49 5.81
N SER A 86 16.27 -3.37 6.64
CA SER A 86 17.12 -2.17 6.63
C SER A 86 17.87 -2.01 5.30
N GLY A 87 17.93 -0.79 4.79
CA GLY A 87 18.54 -0.42 3.50
C GLY A 87 17.56 -0.47 2.32
N ASP A 88 18.10 -0.70 1.12
CA ASP A 88 17.32 -0.73 -0.12
C ASP A 88 16.46 -1.99 -0.24
N ASN A 89 15.17 -1.80 -0.47
CA ASN A 89 14.19 -2.87 -0.73
C ASN A 89 13.54 -2.63 -2.10
N PRO A 90 13.67 -3.56 -3.06
CA PRO A 90 12.89 -3.52 -4.27
C PRO A 90 11.43 -3.87 -3.94
N VAL A 91 10.52 -2.99 -4.36
CA VAL A 91 9.08 -3.20 -4.21
C VAL A 91 8.43 -3.33 -5.59
N LEU A 92 7.73 -4.43 -5.81
CA LEU A 92 6.96 -4.67 -7.02
C LEU A 92 5.48 -4.50 -6.74
N PHE A 93 4.78 -4.02 -7.77
CA PHE A 93 3.34 -3.89 -7.76
C PHE A 93 2.75 -4.63 -8.95
N ALA A 94 1.72 -5.41 -8.64
CA ALA A 94 0.87 -6.07 -9.60
C ALA A 94 -0.59 -5.94 -9.16
N CYS A 95 -1.50 -6.27 -10.04
CA CYS A 95 -2.92 -6.37 -9.78
C CYS A 95 -3.55 -7.25 -10.86
N ASP A 96 -4.74 -7.78 -10.60
CA ASP A 96 -5.45 -8.62 -11.56
C ASP A 96 -6.01 -7.76 -12.71
N GLU A 97 -6.45 -6.54 -12.41
CA GLU A 97 -6.96 -5.59 -13.38
C GLU A 97 -6.61 -4.14 -12.99
N ALA A 98 -6.22 -3.33 -13.98
CA ALA A 98 -5.98 -1.88 -13.87
C ALA A 98 -6.58 -1.14 -15.08
N ALA A 99 -7.90 -1.22 -15.27
CA ALA A 99 -8.54 -0.64 -16.44
C ALA A 99 -8.54 0.89 -16.40
N GLY A 100 -7.65 1.52 -17.18
CA GLY A 100 -7.55 3.00 -17.29
C GLY A 100 -7.14 3.68 -15.98
N ALA A 101 -6.39 2.97 -15.14
CA ALA A 101 -5.88 3.43 -13.87
C ALA A 101 -4.34 3.35 -13.83
N ARG A 102 -3.73 4.33 -13.19
CA ARG A 102 -2.39 4.21 -12.61
C ARG A 102 -2.50 4.18 -11.09
N VAL A 103 -1.48 3.61 -10.44
CA VAL A 103 -1.38 3.56 -8.98
C VAL A 103 -0.19 4.39 -8.52
N ASP A 104 -0.47 5.36 -7.66
CA ASP A 104 0.55 6.07 -6.91
C ASP A 104 0.72 5.39 -5.54
N ALA A 105 1.95 5.14 -5.13
CA ALA A 105 2.27 4.52 -3.84
C ALA A 105 3.11 5.47 -2.98
N THR A 106 2.76 5.60 -1.71
CA THR A 106 3.57 6.25 -0.67
C THR A 106 3.95 5.23 0.37
N PHE A 107 5.24 5.07 0.64
CA PHE A 107 5.75 4.15 1.65
C PHE A 107 6.07 4.92 2.93
N GLU A 108 5.70 4.35 4.08
CA GLU A 108 5.95 4.94 5.39
C GLU A 108 6.96 4.08 6.16
N MET A 109 7.95 4.72 6.77
CA MET A 109 8.91 4.06 7.66
C MET A 109 8.74 4.56 9.09
N LEU A 110 8.65 3.64 10.05
CA LEU A 110 8.73 3.97 11.46
C LEU A 110 10.19 4.08 11.88
N GLY A 111 10.56 5.27 12.32
CA GLY A 111 11.81 5.48 13.05
C GLY A 111 11.73 4.93 14.47
N SER A 112 12.88 4.86 15.13
CA SER A 112 12.95 4.56 16.56
C SER A 112 12.11 5.55 17.36
N SER A 113 11.35 5.07 18.35
CA SER A 113 10.63 5.95 19.27
C SER A 113 11.63 6.82 20.04
N GLU A 114 11.56 8.13 19.88
CA GLU A 114 12.30 9.06 20.72
C GLU A 114 11.55 9.26 22.05
N PRO A 115 12.23 9.18 23.21
CA PRO A 115 11.61 9.52 24.48
C PRO A 115 11.28 11.02 24.48
N VAL A 116 9.99 11.35 24.42
CA VAL A 116 9.49 12.69 24.70
C VAL A 116 9.42 12.87 26.21
N GLY A 117 10.51 13.35 26.81
CA GLY A 117 10.47 13.91 28.17
C GLY A 117 11.79 13.91 28.95
N GLY A 118 12.17 15.10 29.39
CA GLY A 118 12.90 15.38 30.62
C GLY A 118 12.40 16.69 31.19
#